data_AF-A0A7X0GM27-F1
#
_entry.id   AF-A0A7X0GM27-F1
#
_cell.length_a   1.000
_cell.length_b   1.000
_cell.length_c   1.000
_cell.angle_alpha   90.00
_cell.angle_beta   90.00
_cell.angle_gamma   90.00
#
_symmetry.space_group_name_H-M   'P 1'
#
loop_
_entity.id
_entity.type
_entity.pdbx_description
1 polymer ?
#
loop_
_entity_poly.entity_id
_entity_poly.type
_entity_poly.pdbx_seq_one_letter_code
_entity_poly.pdbx_strand_id
1 'polypeptide(L)'
;MNLDAGHMFLKDKANPPSYLSGCATPGTWTCTTAQYKSGTRKHIEKDLGYEIIANFGDQYSDLQGGHADRTYKLPNPAYFVS
;
A
#
# COMPACT_ATOMS: atom_id res chain seq x y z
N MET A 1 -20.20 11.31 4.20
CA MET A 1 -19.13 10.73 5.04
C MET A 1 -18.03 11.76 5.14
N ASN A 2 -17.59 12.14 6.34
CA ASN A 2 -16.39 12.94 6.50
C ASN A 2 -15.20 11.98 6.45
N LEU A 3 -14.39 12.09 5.41
CA LEU A 3 -13.30 11.16 5.13
C LEU A 3 -12.01 11.85 5.55
N ASP A 4 -11.25 11.21 6.42
CA ASP A 4 -9.93 11.71 6.82
C ASP A 4 -8.95 11.52 5.66
N ALA A 5 -8.88 12.53 4.81
CA ALA A 5 -8.03 12.51 3.62
C ALA A 5 -6.53 12.43 3.96
N GLY A 6 -6.12 12.78 5.19
CA GLY A 6 -4.73 12.71 5.62
C GLY A 6 -4.23 11.28 5.86
N HIS A 7 -5.14 10.36 6.18
CA HIS A 7 -4.83 8.95 6.46
C HIS A 7 -5.43 8.00 5.42
N MET A 8 -5.80 8.53 4.26
CA MET A 8 -6.36 7.77 3.15
C MET A 8 -5.37 7.74 1.98
N PHE A 9 -4.81 6.57 1.73
CA PHE A 9 -3.79 6.38 0.69
C PHE A 9 -4.38 5.66 -0.51
N LEU A 10 -4.60 6.41 -1.60
CA LEU A 10 -5.15 5.89 -2.86
C LEU A 10 -4.11 5.86 -3.97
N LYS A 11 -4.36 4.99 -4.94
CA LYS A 11 -3.64 4.96 -6.21
C LYS A 11 -4.11 6.11 -7.11
N ASP A 12 -3.50 7.28 -6.93
CA ASP A 12 -3.65 8.42 -7.85
C ASP A 12 -2.58 8.34 -8.95
N LYS A 13 -3.01 8.10 -10.20
CA LYS A 13 -2.10 8.05 -11.37
C LYS A 13 -1.79 9.43 -11.94
N ALA A 14 -2.64 10.43 -11.68
CA ALA A 14 -2.43 11.79 -12.14
C ALA A 14 -1.41 12.50 -11.23
N ASN A 15 -1.52 12.29 -9.92
CA ASN A 15 -0.64 12.87 -8.91
C ASN A 15 -0.11 11.77 -7.96
N PRO A 16 0.79 10.88 -8.43
CA PRO A 16 1.31 9.83 -7.57
C PRO A 16 2.10 10.41 -6.40
N PRO A 17 2.05 9.77 -5.22
CA PRO A 17 2.76 10.25 -4.05
C PRO A 17 4.28 10.17 -4.25
N SER A 18 5.01 11.15 -3.74
CA SER A 18 6.46 11.28 -3.91
C SER A 18 7.24 10.09 -3.36
N TYR A 19 6.72 9.41 -2.31
CA TYR A 19 7.33 8.21 -1.73
C TYR A 19 7.29 6.98 -2.67
N LEU A 20 6.58 7.04 -3.80
CA LEU A 20 6.58 6.01 -4.86
C LEU A 20 7.32 6.45 -6.13
N SER A 21 8.09 7.52 -6.08
CA SER A 21 8.76 8.12 -7.26
C SER A 21 9.66 7.16 -8.07
N GLY A 22 10.12 6.05 -7.46
CA GLY A 22 10.89 5.02 -8.16
C GLY A 22 10.09 4.17 -9.17
N CYS A 23 8.76 4.18 -9.10
CA CYS A 23 7.90 3.40 -10.01
C CYS A 23 6.59 4.11 -10.41
N ALA A 24 6.39 5.36 -9.97
CA ALA A 24 5.23 6.16 -10.34
C ALA A 24 5.60 7.63 -10.56
N THR A 25 5.21 8.17 -11.71
CA THR A 25 5.28 9.59 -12.07
C THR A 25 3.96 10.02 -12.73
N PRO A 26 3.62 11.32 -12.78
CA PRO A 26 2.40 11.77 -13.46
C PRO A 26 2.28 11.19 -14.88
N GLY A 27 1.22 10.43 -15.13
CA GLY A 27 0.97 9.78 -16.42
C GLY A 27 1.71 8.45 -16.66
N THR A 28 2.61 8.02 -15.78
CA THR A 28 3.31 6.72 -15.89
C THR A 28 3.27 5.95 -14.57
N TRP A 29 2.64 4.77 -14.59
CA TRP A 29 2.57 3.89 -13.42
C TRP A 29 3.13 2.51 -13.74
N THR A 30 4.29 2.19 -13.15
CA THR A 30 4.95 0.88 -13.30
C THR A 30 5.04 0.10 -12.00
N CYS A 31 4.63 0.68 -10.86
CA CYS A 31 4.58 -0.06 -9.59
C CYS A 31 3.65 -1.28 -9.70
N THR A 32 4.16 -2.46 -9.32
CA THR A 32 3.32 -3.63 -9.05
C THR A 32 2.38 -3.36 -7.87
N THR A 33 1.36 -4.19 -7.71
CA THR A 33 0.43 -4.06 -6.57
C THR A 33 1.18 -4.16 -5.25
N ALA A 34 2.10 -5.13 -5.12
CA ALA A 34 2.94 -5.27 -3.94
C ALA A 34 3.86 -4.06 -3.69
N GLN A 35 4.47 -3.49 -4.74
CA GLN A 35 5.33 -2.29 -4.61
C GLN A 35 4.55 -1.08 -4.11
N TYR A 36 3.35 -0.85 -4.67
CA TYR A 36 2.46 0.20 -4.20
C TYR A 36 2.13 0.04 -2.72
N LYS A 37 1.63 -1.15 -2.32
CA LYS A 37 1.16 -1.39 -0.95
C LYS A 37 2.30 -1.36 0.07
N SER A 38 3.43 -2.01 -0.22
CA SER A 38 4.59 -2.01 0.68
C SER A 38 5.26 -0.64 0.78
N GLY A 39 5.35 0.12 -0.32
CA GLY A 39 5.85 1.49 -0.32
C GLY A 39 4.99 2.43 0.53
N THR A 40 3.67 2.29 0.46
CA THR A 40 2.75 3.06 1.32
C THR A 40 2.88 2.65 2.79
N ARG A 41 2.99 1.36 3.13
CA ARG A 41 3.23 0.95 4.52
C ARG A 41 4.57 1.46 5.05
N LYS A 42 5.61 1.45 4.23
CA LYS A 42 6.91 2.05 4.56
C LYS A 42 6.77 3.53 4.88
N HIS A 43 6.02 4.28 4.07
CA HIS A 43 5.75 5.69 4.30
C HIS A 43 5.06 5.93 5.65
N ILE A 44 4.02 5.13 5.96
CA ILE A 44 3.31 5.19 7.25
C ILE A 44 4.26 4.96 8.43
N GLU A 45 5.14 3.96 8.34
CA GLU A 45 6.09 3.69 9.43
C GLU A 45 7.23 4.71 9.54
N LYS A 46 7.82 5.10 8.41
CA LYS A 46 9.08 5.86 8.40
C LYS A 46 8.89 7.35 8.35
N ASP A 47 7.93 7.83 7.57
CA ASP A 47 7.75 9.26 7.33
C ASP A 47 6.69 9.84 8.25
N LEU A 48 5.65 9.06 8.58
CA LEU A 48 4.57 9.48 9.49
C LEU A 48 4.80 9.04 10.95
N GLY A 49 5.72 8.09 11.18
CA GLY A 49 6.13 7.67 12.52
C GLY A 49 5.15 6.74 13.25
N TYR A 50 4.26 6.07 12.52
CA TYR A 50 3.34 5.09 13.10
C TYR A 50 3.99 3.71 13.23
N GLU A 51 3.43 2.89 14.11
CA GLU A 51 3.72 1.46 14.18
C GLU A 51 2.54 0.67 13.61
N ILE A 52 2.79 -0.14 12.58
CA ILE A 52 1.77 -0.99 11.99
C ILE A 52 1.77 -2.35 12.70
N ILE A 53 0.98 -2.47 13.76
CA ILE A 53 0.93 -3.69 14.57
C ILE A 53 0.32 -4.90 13.83
N ALA A 54 -0.47 -4.67 12.78
CA ALA A 54 -1.09 -5.72 11.99
C ALA A 54 -1.49 -5.26 10.58
N ASN A 55 -1.32 -6.16 9.61
CA ASN A 55 -1.74 -6.01 8.22
C ASN A 55 -2.64 -7.19 7.81
N PHE A 56 -3.82 -6.88 7.28
CA PHE A 56 -4.83 -7.85 6.89
C PHE A 56 -5.10 -7.71 5.40
N GLY A 57 -5.09 -8.83 4.69
CA GLY A 57 -5.29 -8.84 3.25
C GLY A 57 -5.82 -10.17 2.77
N ASP A 58 -6.65 -10.13 1.75
CA ASP A 58 -7.20 -11.31 1.11
C ASP A 58 -6.27 -11.85 0.01
N GLN A 59 -5.20 -11.13 -0.35
CA GLN A 59 -4.21 -11.53 -1.33
C GLN A 59 -2.79 -11.49 -0.77
N TYR A 60 -1.88 -12.28 -1.35
CA TYR A 60 -0.47 -12.23 -0.94
C TYR A 60 0.19 -10.89 -1.27
N SER A 61 -0.24 -10.20 -2.33
CA SER A 61 0.25 -8.87 -2.68
C SER A 61 -0.09 -7.79 -1.63
N ASP A 62 -1.10 -8.02 -0.77
CA ASP A 62 -1.37 -7.18 0.39
C ASP A 62 -0.30 -7.28 1.47
N LEU A 63 0.29 -8.47 1.62
CA LEU A 63 1.11 -8.85 2.77
C LEU A 63 2.62 -8.82 2.46
N GLN A 64 2.98 -8.93 1.19
CA GLN A 64 4.36 -8.90 0.74
C GLN A 64 5.03 -7.54 0.92
N GLY A 65 6.34 -7.54 1.18
CA GLY A 65 7.17 -6.34 1.28
C GLY A 65 7.30 -5.75 2.69
N GLY A 66 6.79 -6.42 3.73
CA GLY A 66 7.02 -6.05 5.13
C GLY A 66 6.24 -4.81 5.58
N HIS A 67 6.80 -4.08 6.55
CA HIS A 67 6.21 -2.87 7.17
C HIS A 67 4.91 -3.13 7.93
N ALA A 68 4.93 -4.20 8.72
CA ALA A 68 3.93 -4.55 9.72
C ALA A 68 4.50 -5.65 10.62
N ASP A 69 4.16 -5.65 11.91
CA ASP A 69 4.61 -6.69 12.84
C ASP A 69 4.02 -8.07 12.52
N ARG A 70 2.74 -8.08 12.15
CA ARG A 70 1.98 -9.29 11.87
C ARG A 70 1.18 -9.16 10.59
N THR A 71 1.12 -10.24 9.83
CA THR A 71 0.35 -10.31 8.59
C THR A 71 -0.67 -11.44 8.65
N TYR A 72 -1.89 -11.18 8.21
CA TYR A 72 -2.99 -12.14 8.24
C TYR A 72 -3.61 -12.29 6.85
N LYS A 73 -3.52 -13.50 6.29
CA LYS A 73 -4.11 -13.85 5.00
C LYS A 73 -5.56 -14.28 5.19
N LEU A 74 -6.47 -13.53 4.60
CA LEU A 74 -7.88 -13.86 4.56
C LEU A 74 -8.18 -14.77 3.35
N PRO A 75 -9.11 -15.72 3.46
CA PRO A 75 -9.49 -16.57 2.35
C PRO A 75 -10.30 -15.76 1.32
N ASN A 76 -9.89 -15.84 0.06
CA ASN A 76 -10.66 -15.34 -1.08
C ASN A 76 -10.43 -16.24 -2.30
N PRO A 77 -11.41 -17.10 -2.66
CA PRO A 77 -11.29 -18.01 -3.80
C PRO A 77 -11.71 -17.38 -5.14
N ALA A 78 -12.24 -16.16 -5.15
CA ALA A 78 -12.89 -15.60 -6.33
C ALA A 78 -11.92 -15.04 -7.39
N TYR A 79 -10.77 -14.50 -6.97
CA TYR A 79 -9.82 -13.87 -7.90
C TYR A 79 -8.39 -13.79 -7.34
N PHE A 80 -7.44 -13.44 -8.20
CA PHE A 80 -6.02 -13.26 -7.87
C PHE A 80 -5.52 -11.87 -8.27
N VAL A 81 -4.68 -11.24 -7.44
CA VAL A 81 -4.01 -9.96 -7.73
C VAL A 81 -2.55 -10.03 -7.32
N SER A 82 -1.65 -9.73 -8.26
CA SER A 82 -0.19 -9.63 -8.08
C SER A 82 0.31 -8.19 -8.10
#